data_AF-A0A380Q3Z6-F1
#
_entry.id   AF-A0A380Q3Z6-F1
#
_cell.length_a   1.000
_cell.length_b   1.000
_cell.length_c   1.000
_cell.angle_alpha   90.00
_cell.angle_beta   90.00
_cell.angle_gamma   90.00
#
_symmetry.space_group_name_H-M   'P 1'
#
loop_
_entity.id
_entity.type
_entity.pdbx_description
1 polymer ?
#
loop_
_entity_poly.entity_id
_entity_poly.type
_entity_poly.pdbx_seq_one_letter_code
_entity_poly.pdbx_strand_id
1 'polypeptide(L)'
;MGVKSLRNWQKNEVRILTQFYPKMGTKVVQKLPRRSVESIKIKASQLGLKYTKLKVRETPVQRWTDDEWHLLEKNLHLFPSEMTVLFPGRTKSALEKAKDRLRKLKRRGDRQRLAGLDKE
;
A
#
# COMPACT_ATOMS: atom_id res chain seq x y z
N MET A 1 13.55 10.19 29.00
CA MET A 1 13.67 9.35 27.78
C MET A 1 13.89 10.30 26.60
N GLY A 2 14.99 10.38 25.85
CA GLY A 2 16.24 9.64 25.75
C GLY A 2 17.03 10.24 24.58
N VAL A 3 18.36 10.22 24.71
CA VAL A 3 19.42 10.39 23.70
C VAL A 3 19.69 11.78 23.07
N LYS A 4 20.57 12.50 23.78
CA LYS A 4 21.55 13.46 23.24
C LYS A 4 22.31 12.85 22.05
N SER A 5 22.05 13.31 20.82
CA SER A 5 22.99 13.24 19.68
C SER A 5 22.58 14.22 18.56
N LEU A 6 22.25 15.46 18.93
CA LEU A 6 21.88 16.53 17.99
C LEU A 6 23.09 17.25 17.36
N ARG A 7 24.33 16.98 17.75
CA ARG A 7 25.36 18.03 17.68
C ARG A 7 26.40 17.97 16.57
N ASN A 8 26.49 16.96 15.69
CA ASN A 8 27.51 17.06 14.63
C ASN A 8 27.21 16.28 13.35
N TRP A 9 26.09 16.54 12.68
CA TRP A 9 25.95 16.13 11.27
C TRP A 9 26.84 17.03 10.42
N GLN A 10 27.90 16.47 9.84
CA GLN A 10 28.75 17.22 8.92
C GLN A 10 27.97 17.60 7.66
N LYS A 11 28.27 18.77 7.08
CA LYS A 11 27.67 19.19 5.80
C LYS A 11 27.81 18.11 4.72
N ASN A 12 28.93 17.38 4.72
CA ASN A 12 29.15 16.25 3.81
C ASN A 12 28.20 15.08 4.08
N GLU A 13 28.02 14.68 5.35
CA GLU A 13 27.09 13.61 5.73
C GLU A 13 25.64 13.96 5.36
N VAL A 14 25.24 15.23 5.57
CA VAL A 14 23.91 15.71 5.18
C VAL A 14 23.75 15.63 3.66
N ARG A 15 24.71 16.10 2.87
CA ARG A 15 24.65 16.00 1.39
C ARG A 15 24.50 14.57 0.91
N ILE A 16 25.28 13.64 1.47
CA ILE A 16 25.19 12.20 1.15
C ILE A 16 23.79 11.69 1.53
N LEU A 17 23.29 12.03 2.72
CA LEU A 17 21.96 11.63 3.14
C LEU A 17 20.88 12.16 2.17
N THR A 18 20.88 13.45 1.82
CA THR A 18 19.89 14.05 0.92
C THR A 18 19.92 13.44 -0.47
N GLN A 19 21.10 13.10 -0.99
CA GLN A 19 21.26 12.55 -2.34
C GLN A 19 20.92 11.06 -2.44
N PHE A 20 21.27 10.27 -1.41
CA PHE A 20 21.17 8.80 -1.46
C PHE A 20 19.95 8.25 -0.71
N TYR A 21 19.42 8.94 0.29
CA TYR A 21 18.22 8.50 1.03
C TYR A 21 16.97 8.30 0.15
N PRO A 22 16.61 9.20 -0.79
CA PRO A 22 15.45 8.96 -1.66
C PRO A 22 15.64 7.76 -2.61
N LYS A 23 16.88 7.42 -2.98
CA LYS A 23 17.19 6.30 -3.89
C LYS A 23 17.33 4.96 -3.15
N MET A 24 18.06 4.96 -2.04
CA MET A 24 18.50 3.75 -1.33
C MET A 24 17.79 3.53 0.02
N GLY A 25 17.12 4.56 0.55
CA GLY A 25 16.50 4.53 1.87
C GLY A 25 17.52 4.27 2.97
N THR A 26 17.25 3.27 3.80
CA THR A 26 18.13 2.87 4.91
C THR A 26 19.46 2.26 4.47
N LYS A 27 19.61 1.86 3.21
CA LYS A 27 20.88 1.32 2.68
C LYS A 27 21.99 2.38 2.58
N VAL A 28 21.67 3.67 2.74
CA VAL A 28 22.68 4.75 2.84
C VAL A 28 23.63 4.57 4.03
N VAL A 29 23.28 3.74 5.01
CA VAL A 29 24.17 3.33 6.11
C VAL A 29 25.51 2.78 5.62
N GLN A 30 25.54 2.13 4.45
CA GLN A 30 26.78 1.62 3.84
C GLN A 30 27.74 2.74 3.41
N LYS A 31 27.22 3.94 3.12
CA LYS A 31 28.02 5.12 2.78
C LYS A 31 28.36 5.97 4.01
N LEU A 32 27.65 5.76 5.12
CA LEU A 32 27.82 6.47 6.38
C LEU A 32 28.04 5.46 7.52
N PRO A 33 29.15 4.69 7.52
CA PRO A 33 29.37 3.62 8.52
C PRO A 33 29.48 4.17 9.95
N ARG A 34 29.78 5.47 10.12
CA ARG A 34 29.77 6.16 11.42
C ARG A 34 28.38 6.44 11.99
N ARG A 35 27.30 6.15 11.25
CA ARG A 35 25.91 6.44 11.66
C ARG A 35 25.06 5.19 11.61
N SER A 36 24.32 4.94 12.69
CA SER A 36 23.33 3.85 12.72
C SER A 36 22.15 4.16 11.81
N VAL A 37 21.49 3.10 11.32
CA VAL A 37 20.26 3.19 10.50
C VAL A 37 19.19 4.05 11.17
N GLU A 38 19.08 3.97 12.50
CA GLU A 38 18.09 4.76 13.25
C GLU A 38 18.41 6.26 13.22
N SER A 39 19.68 6.65 13.39
CA SER A 39 20.10 8.05 13.31
C SER A 39 19.85 8.64 11.92
N ILE A 40 20.05 7.83 10.88
CA ILE A 40 19.77 8.17 9.48
C ILE A 40 18.27 8.43 9.29
N LYS A 41 17.40 7.56 9.81
CA LYS A 41 15.94 7.77 9.74
C LYS A 41 15.51 9.04 10.49
N ILE A 42 15.98 9.23 11.72
CA ILE A 42 15.64 10.42 12.51
C ILE A 42 16.06 11.69 11.76
N LYS A 43 17.28 11.72 11.19
CA LYS A 43 17.75 12.88 10.43
C LYS A 43 17.00 13.07 9.12
N ALA A 44 16.70 12.00 8.40
CA ALA A 44 15.91 12.06 7.18
C ALA A 44 14.51 12.61 7.45
N SER A 45 13.85 12.16 8.53
CA SER A 45 12.57 12.72 8.98
C SER A 45 12.68 14.20 9.34
N GLN A 46 13.73 14.63 10.05
CA GLN A 46 13.98 16.06 10.33
C GLN A 46 14.19 16.89 9.07
N LEU A 47 14.80 16.31 8.02
CA LEU A 47 15.03 16.96 6.73
C LEU A 47 13.83 16.84 5.78
N GLY A 48 12.73 16.21 6.20
CA GLY A 48 11.57 15.94 5.34
C GLY A 48 11.84 14.93 4.22
N LEU A 49 12.96 14.21 4.26
CA LEU A 49 13.32 13.20 3.27
C LEU A 49 12.45 11.96 3.48
N LYS A 50 11.43 11.81 2.65
CA LYS A 50 10.62 10.60 2.61
C LYS A 50 11.24 9.61 1.64
N TYR A 51 11.66 8.45 2.16
CA TYR A 51 11.90 7.29 1.31
C TYR A 51 10.55 6.75 0.86
N THR A 52 9.98 7.38 -0.16
CA THR A 52 8.91 6.77 -0.92
C THR A 52 9.61 5.70 -1.73
N LYS A 53 9.68 4.48 -1.17
CA LYS A 53 9.74 3.28 -2.01
C LYS A 53 8.60 3.52 -2.98
N LEU A 54 8.91 3.97 -4.21
CA LEU A 54 7.97 3.98 -5.30
C LEU A 54 7.64 2.50 -5.40
N LYS A 55 6.63 2.07 -4.63
CA LYS A 55 5.87 0.89 -4.94
C LYS A 55 5.19 1.33 -6.22
N VAL A 56 5.94 1.28 -7.33
CA VAL A 56 5.35 1.03 -8.63
C VAL A 56 4.57 -0.23 -8.34
N ARG A 57 3.29 -0.05 -8.00
CA ARG A 57 2.40 -1.18 -7.93
C ARG A 57 2.47 -1.68 -9.35
N GLU A 58 3.13 -2.82 -9.56
CA GLU A 58 3.34 -3.41 -10.89
C GLU A 58 2.01 -3.51 -11.64
N THR A 59 0.91 -3.56 -10.89
CA THR A 59 -0.44 -3.38 -11.40
C THR A 59 -1.00 -2.01 -10.99
N PRO A 60 -1.44 -1.17 -11.95
CA PRO A 60 -2.19 0.04 -11.62
C PRO A 60 -3.42 -0.33 -10.78
N VAL A 61 -3.91 0.63 -9.97
CA VAL A 61 -5.16 0.44 -9.23
C VAL A 61 -6.31 0.48 -10.24
N GLN A 62 -6.49 -0.61 -10.95
CA GLN A 62 -7.48 -0.76 -11.98
C GLN A 62 -8.84 -0.83 -11.30
N ARG A 63 -9.65 0.21 -11.49
CA ARG A 63 -11.02 0.28 -11.00
C ARG A 63 -11.81 -0.89 -11.61
N TRP A 64 -12.73 -1.46 -10.85
CA TRP A 64 -13.64 -2.49 -11.36
C TRP A 64 -14.77 -1.78 -12.09
N THR A 65 -15.00 -2.13 -13.35
CA THR A 65 -16.16 -1.63 -14.10
C THR A 65 -17.43 -2.35 -13.66
N ASP A 66 -18.58 -1.77 -14.00
CA ASP A 66 -19.89 -2.33 -13.68
C ASP A 66 -20.08 -3.74 -14.29
N ASP A 67 -19.70 -3.94 -15.56
CA ASP A 67 -19.64 -5.26 -16.21
C ASP A 67 -18.75 -6.25 -15.46
N GLU A 68 -17.56 -5.83 -15.01
CA GLU A 68 -16.67 -6.70 -14.24
C GLU A 68 -17.29 -7.09 -12.88
N TRP A 69 -18.04 -6.19 -12.24
CA TRP A 69 -18.79 -6.52 -11.01
C TRP A 69 -19.92 -7.50 -11.25
N HIS A 70 -20.70 -7.33 -12.32
CA HIS A 70 -21.77 -8.26 -12.69
C HIS A 70 -21.22 -9.64 -13.07
N LEU A 71 -20.12 -9.67 -13.83
CA LEU A 71 -19.44 -10.92 -14.16
C LEU A 71 -18.87 -11.60 -12.91
N LEU A 72 -18.31 -10.81 -11.98
CA LEU A 72 -17.83 -11.31 -10.69
C LEU A 72 -18.96 -11.88 -9.84
N GLU A 73 -20.12 -11.22 -9.82
CA GLU A 73 -21.31 -11.66 -9.08
C GLU A 73 -21.81 -13.00 -9.57
N LYS A 74 -21.98 -13.16 -10.89
CA LYS A 74 -22.40 -14.43 -11.51
C LYS A 74 -21.42 -15.56 -11.19
N ASN A 75 -20.13 -15.26 -11.14
CA ASN A 75 -19.05 -16.23 -10.91
C ASN A 75 -18.58 -16.33 -9.45
N LEU A 76 -19.35 -15.81 -8.48
CA LEU A 76 -18.99 -15.87 -7.05
C LEU A 76 -18.82 -17.30 -6.52
N HIS A 77 -19.51 -18.25 -7.14
CA HIS A 77 -19.46 -19.67 -6.79
C HIS A 77 -18.15 -20.34 -7.24
N LEU A 78 -17.42 -19.74 -8.18
CA LEU A 78 -16.16 -20.28 -8.69
C LEU A 78 -15.00 -20.01 -7.73
N PHE A 79 -13.98 -20.87 -7.86
CA PHE A 79 -12.71 -20.71 -7.17
C PHE A 79 -11.89 -19.60 -7.83
N PRO A 80 -11.05 -18.89 -7.04
CA PRO A 80 -10.24 -17.79 -7.58
C PRO A 80 -9.28 -18.24 -8.68
N SER A 81 -8.92 -19.53 -8.75
CA SER A 81 -8.11 -20.09 -9.85
C SER A 81 -8.86 -20.06 -11.19
N GLU A 82 -10.09 -20.57 -11.24
CA GLU A 82 -10.93 -20.55 -12.44
C GLU A 82 -11.23 -19.12 -12.92
N MET A 83 -11.41 -18.20 -11.97
CA MET A 83 -11.67 -16.80 -12.28
C MET A 83 -10.47 -16.10 -12.92
N THR A 84 -9.23 -16.55 -12.70
CA THR A 84 -8.08 -15.99 -13.43
C THR A 84 -8.12 -16.27 -14.92
N VAL A 85 -8.83 -17.33 -15.34
CA VAL A 85 -9.07 -17.64 -16.76
C VAL A 85 -10.10 -16.68 -17.36
N LEU A 86 -11.13 -16.30 -16.59
CA LEU A 86 -12.19 -15.39 -17.03
C LEU A 86 -11.77 -13.92 -17.05
N PHE A 87 -10.78 -13.52 -16.24
CA PHE A 87 -10.30 -12.14 -16.13
C PHE A 87 -8.82 -12.02 -16.53
N PRO A 88 -8.49 -12.06 -17.84
CA PRO A 88 -7.11 -11.91 -18.32
C PRO A 88 -6.63 -10.49 -17.98
N GLY A 89 -5.73 -10.38 -17.00
CA GLY A 89 -5.20 -9.10 -16.51
C GLY A 89 -5.59 -8.75 -15.07
N ARG A 90 -6.42 -9.57 -14.41
CA ARG A 90 -6.65 -9.47 -12.96
C ARG A 90 -5.84 -10.54 -12.23
N THR A 91 -5.13 -10.14 -11.17
CA THR A 91 -4.41 -11.09 -10.32
C THR A 91 -5.36 -11.79 -9.36
N LYS A 92 -5.00 -13.01 -8.93
CA LYS A 92 -5.74 -13.79 -7.92
C LYS A 92 -6.11 -12.95 -6.69
N SER A 93 -5.16 -12.17 -6.16
CA SER A 93 -5.40 -11.29 -5.00
C SER A 93 -6.38 -10.15 -5.28
N ALA A 94 -6.49 -9.68 -6.52
CA ALA A 94 -7.49 -8.66 -6.90
C ALA A 94 -8.90 -9.27 -6.90
N LEU A 95 -9.05 -10.50 -7.44
CA LEU A 95 -10.30 -11.25 -7.47
C LEU A 95 -10.79 -11.59 -6.05
N GLU A 96 -9.90 -12.07 -5.18
CA GLU A 96 -10.24 -12.39 -3.78
C GLU A 96 -10.73 -11.15 -3.02
N LYS A 97 -10.03 -10.01 -3.19
CA LYS A 97 -10.44 -8.74 -2.58
C LYS A 97 -11.77 -8.23 -3.13
N ALA A 98 -12.01 -8.40 -4.43
CA ALA A 98 -13.27 -8.02 -5.04
C ALA A 98 -14.43 -8.89 -4.55
N LYS A 99 -14.22 -10.22 -4.45
CA LYS A 99 -15.18 -11.18 -3.88
C LYS A 99 -15.51 -10.87 -2.41
N ASP A 100 -14.51 -10.56 -1.59
CA ASP A 100 -14.73 -10.11 -0.21
C ASP A 100 -15.51 -8.79 -0.14
N ARG A 101 -15.17 -7.82 -1.00
CA ARG A 101 -15.92 -6.56 -1.11
C ARG A 101 -17.37 -6.80 -1.51
N LEU A 102 -17.62 -7.64 -2.51
CA LEU A 102 -18.96 -7.98 -2.97
C LEU A 102 -19.76 -8.70 -1.89
N ARG A 103 -19.14 -9.65 -1.16
CA ARG A 103 -19.77 -10.32 0.00
C ARG A 103 -20.10 -9.32 1.12
N LYS A 104 -19.24 -8.33 1.36
CA LYS A 104 -19.48 -7.26 2.35
C LYS A 104 -20.58 -6.30 1.89
N LEU A 105 -20.60 -5.94 0.61
CA LEU A 105 -21.65 -5.12 0.01
C LEU A 105 -22.99 -5.83 0.04
N LYS A 106 -23.06 -7.12 -0.31
CA LYS A 106 -24.29 -7.92 -0.21
C LYS A 106 -24.80 -7.98 1.22
N ARG A 107 -23.92 -8.19 2.22
CA ARG A 107 -24.30 -8.11 3.64
C ARG A 107 -24.74 -6.71 4.11
N ARG A 108 -24.20 -5.64 3.53
CA ARG A 108 -24.62 -4.26 3.84
C ARG A 108 -25.89 -3.85 3.12
N GLY A 109 -26.09 -4.28 1.88
CA GLY A 109 -27.33 -4.09 1.12
C GLY A 109 -28.49 -4.85 1.75
N ASP A 110 -28.22 -6.02 2.33
CA ASP A 110 -29.19 -6.76 3.17
C ASP A 110 -29.56 -5.96 4.44
N ARG A 111 -28.58 -5.30 5.09
CA ARG A 111 -28.83 -4.36 6.19
C ARG A 111 -29.56 -3.09 5.77
N GLN A 112 -29.33 -2.59 4.56
CA GLN A 112 -30.02 -1.40 4.04
C GLN A 112 -31.45 -1.73 3.57
N ARG A 113 -31.73 -2.99 3.19
CA ARG A 113 -33.10 -3.50 2.92
C ARG A 113 -33.87 -3.83 4.21
N LEU A 114 -33.22 -4.30 5.27
CA LEU A 114 -33.84 -4.50 6.59
C LEU A 114 -33.98 -3.22 7.42
N ALA A 115 -33.30 -2.13 7.05
CA ALA A 115 -33.50 -0.79 7.63
C ALA A 115 -34.59 0.03 6.90
N GLY A 116 -35.27 -0.54 5.92
CA GLY A 116 -36.36 0.07 5.15
C GLY A 116 -37.72 -0.60 5.33
N LEU A 117 -37.89 -1.46 6.34
CA LEU A 117 -39.14 -2.15 6.67
C LEU A 117 -39.63 -1.81 8.09
N ASP A 118 -39.50 -0.54 8.48
CA ASP A 118 -40.14 0.01 9.69
C ASP A 118 -40.65 1.45 9.47
N LYS A 119 -40.94 1.86 8.22
CA LYS A 119 -41.70 3.08 7.90
C LYS A 119 -42.43 2.93 6.57
N GLU A 120 -43.60 2.30 6.63
CA GLU A 120 -44.91 2.80 6.15
C GLU A 120 -45.96 1.70 6.24
#